data_AF-A0A4Q2QQD4-F1
#
_entry.id   AF-A0A4Q2QQD4-F1
#
_cell.length_a   1.000
_cell.length_b   1.000
_cell.length_c   1.000
_cell.angle_alpha   90.00
_cell.angle_beta   90.00
_cell.angle_gamma   90.00
#
_symmetry.space_group_name_H-M   'P 1'
#
loop_
_entity.id
_entity.type
_entity.pdbx_description
1 polymer ?
#
loop_
_entity_poly.entity_id
_entity_poly.type
_entity_poly.pdbx_seq_one_letter_code
_entity_poly.pdbx_strand_id
1 'polypeptide(L)' 'MTNYFDSPFKGKLLSEQVKNPNIKVGRYSYYSGYYHGHSFDDCARYLFPDRDDVDKLIIGSFCSIGSGASF' A
#
# COMPACT_ATOMS: atom_id res chain seq x y z
N MET A 1 -17.60 -5.57 -5.51
CA MET A 1 -16.36 -5.18 -4.80
C MET A 1 -16.62 -3.83 -4.17
N THR A 2 -16.43 -3.72 -2.85
CA THR A 2 -16.58 -2.43 -2.16
C THR A 2 -15.27 -1.68 -2.28
N ASN A 3 -15.32 -0.39 -2.63
CA ASN A 3 -14.12 0.44 -2.72
C ASN A 3 -13.48 0.56 -1.33
N TYR A 4 -12.17 0.28 -1.21
CA TYR A 4 -11.44 0.44 0.04
C TYR A 4 -11.36 1.91 0.51
N PHE A 5 -11.59 2.87 -0.40
CA PHE A 5 -11.55 4.30 -0.15
C PHE A 5 -12.96 4.90 -0.28
N ASP A 6 -13.29 5.81 0.64
CA ASP A 6 -14.59 6.48 0.67
C ASP A 6 -14.70 7.62 -0.35
N SER A 7 -13.56 8.16 -0.82
CA SER A 7 -13.50 9.34 -1.69
C SER A 7 -12.22 9.36 -2.54
N PRO A 8 -12.26 9.89 -3.78
CA PRO A 8 -11.06 10.12 -4.59
C PRO A 8 -10.10 11.16 -4.00
N PHE A 9 -10.57 11.96 -3.05
CA PHE A 9 -9.79 13.05 -2.43
C PHE A 9 -9.26 12.69 -1.03
N LYS A 10 -9.46 11.45 -0.57
CA LYS A 10 -9.01 10.99 0.75
C LYS A 10 -8.22 9.68 0.63
N GLY A 11 -6.90 9.80 0.65
CA GLY A 11 -6.00 8.66 0.80
C GLY A 11 -5.97 8.12 2.23
N LYS A 12 -5.30 7.00 2.42
CA LYS A 12 -5.09 6.35 3.72
C LYS A 12 -3.60 6.21 4.00
N LEU A 13 -3.19 6.33 5.26
CA LEU A 13 -1.80 6.10 5.64
C LEU A 13 -1.40 4.66 5.34
N LEU A 14 -0.16 4.45 4.89
CA LEU A 14 0.34 3.10 4.64
C LEU A 14 0.37 2.29 5.95
N SER A 15 0.74 2.93 7.06
CA SER A 15 0.81 2.32 8.40
C SER A 15 -0.53 1.82 8.94
N GLU A 16 -1.66 2.22 8.35
CA GLU A 16 -3.01 1.84 8.79
C GLU A 16 -3.63 0.72 7.95
N GLN A 17 -3.07 0.45 6.76
CA GLN A 17 -3.67 -0.47 5.79
C GLN A 17 -2.75 -1.64 5.39
N VAL A 18 -1.43 -1.49 5.51
CA VAL A 18 -0.47 -2.55 5.17
C VAL A 18 -0.57 -3.70 6.16
N LYS A 19 -0.77 -4.91 5.64
CA LYS A 19 -0.80 -6.15 6.43
C LYS A 19 0.31 -7.11 6.04
N ASN A 20 0.85 -7.01 4.82
CA ASN A 20 1.94 -7.89 4.38
C ASN A 20 3.22 -7.58 5.18
N PRO A 21 3.78 -8.55 5.94
CA PRO A 21 4.94 -8.30 6.80
C PRO A 21 6.22 -7.96 6.01
N ASN A 22 6.27 -8.25 4.72
CA ASN A 22 7.39 -7.94 3.82
C ASN A 22 7.31 -6.54 3.20
N ILE A 23 6.27 -5.76 3.52
CA ILE A 23 6.18 -4.33 3.19
C ILE A 23 6.54 -3.52 4.44
N LYS A 24 7.60 -2.73 4.38
CA LYS A 24 8.03 -1.81 5.45
C LYS A 24 7.77 -0.38 5.02
N VAL A 25 7.05 0.39 5.85
CA VAL A 25 6.60 1.74 5.50
C VAL A 25 6.98 2.76 6.56
N GLY A 26 7.46 3.91 6.11
CA GLY A 26 7.77 5.06 6.97
C GLY A 26 6.53 5.87 7.35
N ARG A 27 6.70 6.75 8.36
CA ARG A 27 5.62 7.62 8.87
C ARG A 27 5.11 8.60 7.80
N TYR A 28 3.83 8.94 7.90
CA TYR A 28 3.13 9.90 7.03
C TYR A 28 3.10 9.56 5.53
N SER A 29 3.67 8.43 5.12
CA SER A 29 3.50 7.93 3.75
C SER A 29 2.08 7.43 3.57
N TYR A 30 1.45 7.76 2.44
CA TYR A 30 0.06 7.43 2.16
C TYR A 30 -0.16 6.94 0.73
N TYR A 31 -1.25 6.21 0.55
CA TYR A 31 -1.74 5.75 -0.75
C TYR A 31 -3.14 6.31 -0.99
N SER A 32 -3.38 6.86 -2.19
CA SER A 32 -4.69 7.34 -2.63
C SER A 32 -5.21 6.49 -3.79
N GLY A 33 -5.87 5.37 -3.45
CA GLY A 33 -6.20 4.30 -4.39
C GLY A 33 -7.64 4.23 -4.87
N TYR A 34 -8.46 5.28 -4.66
CA TYR A 34 -9.90 5.24 -4.94
C TYR A 34 -10.27 4.73 -6.35
N TYR A 35 -9.51 5.13 -7.37
CA TYR A 35 -9.78 4.72 -8.76
C TYR A 35 -9.44 3.25 -9.06
N HIS A 36 -8.72 2.56 -8.16
CA HIS A 36 -8.40 1.13 -8.28
C HIS A 36 -9.04 0.26 -7.19
N GLY A 37 -9.65 0.89 -6.19
CA GLY A 37 -10.55 0.24 -5.23
C GLY A 37 -9.91 -0.68 -4.20
N HIS A 38 -8.64 -1.04 -4.35
CA HIS A 38 -7.96 -2.04 -3.55
C HIS A 38 -6.99 -1.47 -2.49
N SER A 39 -6.57 -2.37 -1.60
CA SER A 39 -5.46 -2.25 -0.64
C SER A 39 -4.20 -1.55 -1.15
N PHE A 40 -3.34 -1.00 -0.28
CA PHE A 40 -1.94 -0.83 -0.68
C PHE A 40 -1.21 -2.18 -0.82
N ASP A 41 -1.62 -3.21 -0.06
CA ASP A 41 -1.00 -4.55 -0.15
C ASP A 41 -1.04 -5.11 -1.58
N ASP A 42 -2.13 -4.86 -2.32
CA ASP A 42 -2.31 -5.32 -3.70
C ASP A 42 -1.45 -4.54 -4.72
N CYS A 43 -0.81 -3.43 -4.31
CA CYS A 43 0.18 -2.73 -5.12
C CYS A 43 1.53 -3.48 -5.20
N ALA A 44 1.86 -4.31 -4.20
CA ALA A 44 3.10 -5.09 -4.15
C ALA A 44 2.90 -6.43 -4.84
N ARG A 45 3.16 -6.48 -6.15
CA ARG A 45 2.80 -7.66 -6.94
C ARG A 45 3.74 -8.81 -6.65
N TYR A 46 3.18 -10.01 -6.54
CA TYR A 46 3.93 -11.25 -6.33
C TYR A 46 4.76 -11.30 -5.03
N LEU A 47 4.46 -10.43 -4.06
CA LEU A 47 5.16 -10.40 -2.78
C LEU A 47 4.53 -11.37 -1.77
N PHE A 48 5.16 -12.53 -1.61
CA PHE A 48 4.69 -13.57 -0.68
C PHE A 48 4.68 -13.04 0.77
N PRO A 49 3.54 -13.10 1.48
CA PRO A 49 3.44 -12.61 2.86
C PRO A 49 3.90 -13.63 3.91
N ASP A 50 4.04 -14.90 3.54
CA ASP A 50 4.28 -16.05 4.42
C ASP A 50 5.72 -16.55 4.39
N ARG A 51 6.60 -15.88 3.66
CA ARG A 51 8.03 -16.19 3.52
C ARG A 51 8.89 -15.06 4.06
N ASP A 52 9.99 -15.38 4.72
CA ASP A 52 10.97 -14.41 5.21
C ASP A 52 12.28 -14.40 4.40
N ASP A 53 12.40 -15.33 3.43
CA ASP A 53 13.52 -15.53 2.50
C ASP A 53 13.24 -14.96 1.09
N VAL A 54 12.35 -13.96 1.01
CA VAL A 54 12.00 -13.24 -0.22
C VAL A 54 12.40 -11.77 -0.14
N ASP A 55 12.43 -11.11 -1.29
CA ASP A 55 12.63 -9.66 -1.38
C ASP A 55 11.56 -8.89 -0.60
N LYS A 56 11.88 -7.66 -0.19
CA LYS A 56 11.01 -6.81 0.62
C LYS A 56 10.81 -5.46 -0.04
N LEU A 57 9.59 -4.92 0.05
CA LEU A 57 9.28 -3.56 -0.38
C LEU A 57 9.50 -2.61 0.79
N ILE A 58 10.42 -1.65 0.64
CA ILE A 58 10.73 -0.66 1.67
C ILE A 58 10.39 0.73 1.14
N ILE A 59 9.46 1.40 1.80
CA ILE A 59 9.01 2.76 1.47
C ILE A 59 9.41 3.70 2.61
N GLY A 60 10.05 4.81 2.25
CA GLY A 60 10.46 5.85 3.18
C GLY A 60 9.29 6.58 3.87
N SER A 61 9.62 7.65 4.58
CA SER A 61 8.62 8.50 5.23
C SER A 61 8.18 9.65 4.31
N PHE A 62 6.97 10.18 4.51
CA PHE A 62 6.40 11.32 3.76
C PHE A 62 6.29 11.09 2.24
N CYS A 63 6.11 9.85 1.80
CA CYS A 63 5.87 9.52 0.40
C CYS A 63 4.38 9.66 0.04
N SER A 64 4.09 10.17 -1.16
CA SER A 64 2.75 10.29 -1.71
C SER A 64 2.59 9.32 -2.88
N ILE A 65 1.78 8.27 -2.73
CA ILE A 65 1.62 7.24 -3.76
C ILE A 65 0.26 7.39 -4.45
N GLY A 66 0.31 7.56 -5.78
CA GLY A 66 -0.86 7.72 -6.62
C GLY A 66 -1.60 6.39 -6.90
N SER A 67 -2.87 6.52 -7.23
CA SER A 67 -3.79 5.41 -7.49
C SER A 67 -3.24 4.43 -8.55
N GLY A 68 -3.20 3.13 -8.23
CA GLY A 68 -2.81 2.08 -9.17
C GLY A 68 -1.31 1.92 -9.38
N ALA A 69 -0.46 2.64 -8.64
CA ALA A 69 0.96 2.36 -8.60
C ALA A 69 1.21 0.86 -8.30
N SER A 70 2.23 0.30 -8.93
CA SER A 70 2.61 -1.10 -8.76
C SER A 70 4.10 -1.20 -8.56
N PHE A 71 4.49 -2.09 -7.67
CA PHE A 71 5.87 -2.38 -7.28
C PHE A 71 6.13 -3.87 -7.47
#